data_AF-A0A8C4VXK1-F1
#
_entry.id   AF-A0A8C4VXK1-F1
#
_cell.length_a   1.000
_cell.length_b   1.000
_cell.length_c   1.000
_cell.angle_alpha   90.00
_cell.angle_beta   90.00
_cell.angle_gamma   90.00
#
_symmetry.space_group_name_H-M   'P 1'
#
loop_
_entity.id
_entity.type
_entity.pdbx_description
1 polymer ?
#
loop_
_entity_poly.entity_id
_entity_poly.type
_entity_poly.pdbx_seq_one_letter_code
_entity_poly.pdbx_strand_id
1 'polypeptide(L)'
;MTRYFYNSVTASCEEFVYGGCEGNGNRFATKNECLKTCGSPDTNICQLPMQPGPCQAYVSHYFYNSVTKKCETFQYGGCQGNENRFATKDECLKTCVRPVNDVCKLLLDSGSCFSYVTRYFYNLVTKKCEAFTYGGCEGNGNRFASIDECLRTCGSPEKPGFCPKTTGGLCILGCNDDDDCAGTEKYCSNGCGRTCQIPTAGPTRERDWEEPRA
;
A
#
# COMPACT_ATOMS: atom_id res chain seq x y z
N MET A 1 18.85 -2.80 31.10
CA MET A 1 19.06 -2.10 29.81
C MET A 1 17.86 -2.37 28.92
N THR A 2 17.29 -1.34 28.29
CA THR A 2 16.20 -1.50 27.31
C THR A 2 16.64 -2.40 26.16
N ARG A 3 15.79 -3.38 25.82
CA ARG A 3 15.94 -4.32 24.69
C ARG A 3 14.58 -4.54 24.04
N TYR A 4 14.57 -5.17 22.86
CA TYR A 4 13.35 -5.52 22.12
C TYR A 4 13.21 -7.03 22.00
N PHE A 5 11.98 -7.54 22.01
CA PHE A 5 11.65 -8.92 21.67
C PHE A 5 10.48 -8.95 20.68
N TYR A 6 10.43 -9.98 19.84
CA TYR A 6 9.32 -10.21 18.94
C TYR A 6 8.20 -10.97 19.66
N ASN A 7 7.03 -10.36 19.74
CA ASN A 7 5.82 -10.98 20.23
C ASN A 7 5.05 -11.57 19.04
N SER A 8 5.01 -12.89 18.93
CA SER A 8 4.32 -13.58 17.84
C SER A 8 2.80 -13.48 17.92
N VAL A 9 2.23 -13.14 19.08
CA VAL A 9 0.78 -12.97 19.25
C VAL A 9 0.33 -11.62 18.70
N THR A 10 1.08 -10.55 18.97
CA THR A 10 0.80 -9.21 18.45
C THR A 10 1.49 -8.93 17.12
N ALA A 11 2.29 -9.89 16.62
CA ALA A 11 3.14 -9.77 15.44
C ALA A 11 3.98 -8.47 15.46
N SER A 12 4.56 -8.13 16.61
CA SER A 12 5.23 -6.85 16.82
C SER A 12 6.49 -6.96 17.67
N CYS A 13 7.38 -5.97 17.53
CA CYS A 13 8.62 -5.87 18.30
C CYS A 13 8.41 -4.96 19.51
N GLU A 14 8.26 -5.56 20.68
CA GLU A 14 7.93 -4.89 21.93
C GLU A 14 9.18 -4.64 22.79
N GLU A 15 9.16 -3.55 23.56
CA GLU A 15 10.26 -3.17 24.45
C GLU A 15 10.18 -3.92 25.78
N PHE A 16 11.33 -4.31 26.33
CA PHE A 16 11.44 -4.86 27.68
C PHE A 16 12.76 -4.48 28.37
N VAL A 17 12.77 -4.56 29.71
CA VAL A 17 13.98 -4.31 30.52
C VAL A 17 14.75 -5.61 30.72
N TYR A 18 15.97 -5.68 30.16
CA TYR A 18 16.86 -6.84 30.35
C TYR A 18 17.82 -6.62 31.53
N GLY A 19 17.88 -7.61 32.43
CA GLY A 19 18.65 -7.58 33.67
C GLY A 19 20.17 -7.81 33.53
N GLY A 20 20.65 -8.30 32.38
CA GLY A 20 22.10 -8.38 32.09
C GLY A 20 22.68 -9.80 31.97
N CYS A 21 21.97 -10.84 32.41
CA CYS A 21 22.38 -12.24 32.29
C CYS A 21 21.23 -13.16 31.82
N GLU A 22 21.57 -14.37 31.37
CA GLU A 22 20.64 -15.41 30.88
C GLU A 22 19.84 -15.03 29.60
N GLY A 23 18.68 -15.67 29.40
CA GLY A 23 17.73 -15.40 28.31
C GLY A 23 17.91 -16.28 27.07
N ASN A 24 17.23 -15.89 25.98
CA ASN A 24 17.19 -16.63 24.72
C ASN A 24 17.45 -15.68 23.52
N GLY A 25 17.37 -16.22 22.30
CA GLY A 25 17.64 -15.49 21.06
C GLY A 25 16.61 -14.42 20.69
N ASN A 26 15.45 -14.35 21.36
CA ASN A 26 14.43 -13.34 21.11
C ASN A 26 14.74 -12.04 21.88
N ARG A 27 15.91 -11.46 21.62
CA ARG A 27 16.42 -10.26 22.30
C ARG A 27 17.29 -9.44 21.36
N PHE A 28 16.82 -8.25 21.01
CA PHE A 28 17.42 -7.36 20.03
C PHE A 28 17.85 -6.03 20.67
N ALA A 29 18.90 -5.43 20.13
CA ALA A 29 19.38 -4.13 20.60
C ALA A 29 18.47 -2.99 20.14
N THR A 30 17.94 -3.10 18.92
CA THR A 30 17.05 -2.10 18.33
C THR A 30 15.77 -2.72 17.82
N LYS A 31 14.71 -1.92 17.76
CA LYS A 31 13.44 -2.31 17.17
C LYS A 31 13.58 -2.73 15.70
N ASN A 32 14.40 -2.01 14.94
CA ASN A 32 14.64 -2.31 13.53
C ASN A 32 15.34 -3.66 13.33
N GLU A 33 16.28 -4.02 14.20
CA GLU A 33 16.93 -5.33 14.19
C GLU A 33 15.91 -6.45 14.46
N CYS A 34 15.06 -6.29 15.47
CA CYS A 34 13.95 -7.21 15.74
C CYS A 34 13.02 -7.37 14.53
N LEU A 35 12.60 -6.27 13.90
CA LEU A 35 11.71 -6.30 12.74
C LEU A 35 12.37 -6.95 11.52
N LYS A 36 13.66 -6.71 11.30
CA LYS A 36 14.41 -7.36 10.21
C LYS A 36 14.56 -8.85 10.42
N THR A 37 14.74 -9.30 11.67
CA THR A 37 14.96 -10.71 11.98
C THR A 37 13.67 -11.50 12.11
N CYS A 38 12.62 -10.90 12.67
CA CYS A 38 11.38 -11.60 13.04
C CYS A 38 10.12 -11.01 12.41
N GLY A 39 10.15 -9.73 12.00
CA GLY A 39 9.02 -9.11 11.30
C GLY A 39 8.86 -9.68 9.90
N SER A 40 7.63 -9.67 9.39
CA SER A 40 7.41 -9.95 7.98
C SER A 40 7.76 -8.69 7.18
N PRO A 41 8.56 -8.79 6.10
CA PRO A 41 8.77 -7.67 5.17
C PRO A 41 7.47 -7.19 4.52
N ASP A 42 6.42 -8.01 4.56
CA ASP A 42 5.09 -7.70 4.01
C ASP A 42 4.13 -7.08 5.04
N THR A 43 4.53 -6.91 6.31
CA THR A 43 3.70 -6.20 7.29
C THR A 43 3.73 -4.72 6.99
N ASN A 44 2.81 -4.29 6.13
CA ASN A 44 2.56 -2.89 5.88
C ASN A 44 2.00 -2.26 7.16
N ILE A 45 2.87 -1.58 7.93
CA ILE A 45 2.52 -0.91 9.19
C ILE A 45 1.28 -0.02 9.04
N CYS A 46 1.14 0.61 7.88
CA CYS A 46 0.06 1.53 7.55
C CYS A 46 -1.30 0.84 7.33
N GLN A 47 -1.34 -0.48 7.33
CA GLN A 47 -2.58 -1.26 7.26
C GLN A 47 -2.96 -1.88 8.60
N LEU A 48 -2.12 -1.76 9.63
CA LEU A 48 -2.47 -2.24 10.97
C LEU A 48 -3.58 -1.36 11.56
N PRO A 49 -4.48 -1.92 12.39
CA PRO A 49 -5.52 -1.15 13.04
C PRO A 49 -4.94 -0.18 14.09
N MET A 50 -5.67 0.88 14.41
CA MET A 50 -5.39 1.68 15.61
C MET A 50 -5.51 0.82 16.87
N GLN A 51 -4.51 0.85 17.76
CA GLN A 51 -4.52 0.04 18.98
C GLN A 51 -4.09 0.86 20.22
N PRO A 52 -5.06 1.29 21.06
CA PRO A 52 -4.77 2.02 22.30
C PRO A 52 -3.93 1.23 23.30
N GLY A 53 -4.09 -0.09 23.38
CA GLY A 53 -3.47 -0.93 24.42
C GLY A 53 -4.21 -0.84 25.77
N PRO A 54 -3.85 -1.70 26.75
CA PRO A 54 -4.61 -1.86 27.99
C PRO A 54 -4.23 -0.85 29.10
N CYS A 55 -3.11 -0.15 28.97
CA CYS A 55 -2.65 0.83 29.96
C CYS A 55 -3.46 2.15 29.88
N GLN A 56 -3.35 3.00 30.91
CA GLN A 56 -4.21 4.19 31.09
C GLN A 56 -3.42 5.51 31.16
N ALA A 57 -2.30 5.63 30.44
CA ALA A 57 -1.53 6.86 30.35
C ALA A 57 -2.16 7.92 29.42
N TYR A 58 -2.98 7.49 28.44
CA TYR A 58 -3.73 8.32 27.49
C TYR A 58 -2.89 9.43 26.82
N VAL A 59 -1.81 9.01 26.15
CA VAL A 59 -0.90 9.90 25.43
C VAL A 59 -1.31 10.01 23.96
N SER A 60 -1.53 11.23 23.47
CA SER A 60 -1.93 11.45 22.08
C SER A 60 -0.84 11.06 21.10
N HIS A 61 -1.19 10.20 20.14
CA HIS A 61 -0.35 9.75 19.04
C HIS A 61 -1.12 9.81 17.72
N TYR A 62 -0.44 9.59 16.60
CA TYR A 62 -1.04 9.47 15.28
C TYR A 62 -1.04 8.01 14.82
N PHE A 63 -2.06 7.61 14.09
CA PHE A 63 -2.09 6.38 13.31
C PHE A 63 -2.52 6.71 11.88
N TYR A 64 -2.10 5.91 10.91
CA TYR A 64 -2.60 6.00 9.56
C TYR A 64 -3.88 5.19 9.42
N ASN A 65 -4.98 5.88 9.14
CA ASN A 65 -6.25 5.27 8.83
C ASN A 65 -6.29 4.92 7.34
N SER A 66 -6.17 3.63 7.02
CA SER A 66 -6.15 3.13 5.64
C SER A 66 -7.47 3.34 4.90
N VAL A 67 -8.59 3.47 5.63
CA VAL A 67 -9.92 3.71 5.06
C VAL A 67 -10.08 5.17 4.64
N THR A 68 -9.69 6.11 5.52
CA THR A 68 -9.78 7.56 5.21
C THR A 68 -8.54 8.08 4.48
N LYS A 69 -7.50 7.26 4.37
CA LYS A 69 -6.17 7.58 3.82
C LYS A 69 -5.50 8.77 4.51
N LYS A 70 -5.71 8.92 5.82
CA LYS A 70 -5.25 10.06 6.62
C LYS A 70 -4.52 9.61 7.87
N CYS A 71 -3.54 10.42 8.28
CA CYS A 71 -2.97 10.35 9.62
C CYS A 71 -3.90 11.04 10.61
N GLU A 72 -4.51 10.24 11.48
CA GLU A 72 -5.51 10.66 12.47
C GLU A 72 -4.94 10.48 13.89
N THR A 73 -5.43 11.26 14.84
CA THR A 73 -4.98 11.18 16.24
C THR A 73 -5.75 10.12 17.02
N PHE A 74 -5.08 9.44 17.95
CA PHE A 74 -5.70 8.56 18.92
C PHE A 74 -5.02 8.64 20.29
N GLN A 75 -5.70 8.17 21.34
CA GLN A 75 -5.13 8.08 22.68
C GLN A 75 -4.47 6.71 22.87
N TYR A 76 -3.15 6.72 23.03
CA TYR A 76 -2.37 5.54 23.36
C TYR A 76 -2.29 5.35 24.87
N GLY A 77 -2.63 4.16 25.33
CA GLY A 77 -2.64 3.77 26.73
C GLY A 77 -1.27 3.74 27.40
N GLY A 78 -0.18 3.77 26.63
CA GLY A 78 1.20 3.80 27.15
C GLY A 78 1.89 2.43 27.23
N CYS A 79 1.22 1.34 26.85
CA CYS A 79 1.84 0.02 26.72
C CYS A 79 1.15 -0.83 25.65
N GLN A 80 1.86 -1.85 25.15
CA GLN A 80 1.43 -2.73 24.06
C GLN A 80 1.04 -1.92 22.80
N GLY A 81 0.06 -2.37 22.03
CA GLY A 81 -0.32 -1.77 20.76
C GLY A 81 0.45 -2.38 19.58
N ASN A 82 0.42 -1.68 18.45
CA ASN A 82 1.16 -2.08 17.25
C ASN A 82 1.92 -0.88 16.66
N GLU A 83 2.56 -1.11 15.52
CA GLU A 83 3.46 -0.17 14.86
C GLU A 83 2.77 0.99 14.14
N ASN A 84 1.45 0.93 13.92
CA ASN A 84 0.70 2.05 13.35
C ASN A 84 0.45 3.12 14.42
N ARG A 85 1.55 3.62 14.99
CA ARG A 85 1.58 4.59 16.08
C ARG A 85 2.82 5.46 15.90
N PHE A 86 2.58 6.73 15.59
CA PHE A 86 3.60 7.73 15.31
C PHE A 86 3.50 8.86 16.33
N ALA A 87 4.63 9.40 16.75
CA ALA A 87 4.64 10.51 17.72
C ALA A 87 4.14 11.82 17.08
N THR A 88 4.34 11.97 15.76
CA THR A 88 3.96 13.18 15.02
C THR A 88 3.20 12.85 13.75
N LYS A 89 2.39 13.80 13.30
CA LYS A 89 1.67 13.69 12.01
C LYS A 89 2.65 13.55 10.84
N ASP A 90 3.77 14.28 10.87
CA ASP A 90 4.78 14.27 9.82
C ASP A 90 5.46 12.90 9.68
N GLU A 91 5.81 12.27 10.81
CA GLU A 91 6.34 10.91 10.83
C GLU A 91 5.35 9.90 10.24
N CYS A 92 4.06 9.99 10.61
CA CYS A 92 3.00 9.18 10.03
C CYS A 92 2.89 9.39 8.51
N LEU A 93 2.86 10.64 8.05
CA LEU A 93 2.73 10.96 6.62
C LEU A 93 3.93 10.45 5.83
N LYS A 94 5.15 10.67 6.32
CA LYS A 94 6.37 10.18 5.66
C LYS A 94 6.43 8.66 5.59
N THR A 95 5.89 7.98 6.59
CA THR A 95 5.90 6.51 6.63
C THR A 95 4.80 5.90 5.77
N CYS A 96 3.59 6.48 5.80
CA CYS A 96 2.38 5.83 5.28
C CYS A 96 1.75 6.47 4.06
N VAL A 97 2.11 7.71 3.74
CA VAL A 97 1.61 8.39 2.55
C VAL A 97 2.72 8.45 1.53
N ARG A 98 2.52 7.74 0.41
CA ARG A 98 3.42 7.92 -0.74
C ARG A 98 3.29 9.35 -1.25
N PRO A 99 4.42 10.06 -1.46
CA PRO A 99 4.37 11.36 -2.10
C PRO A 99 3.83 11.17 -3.52
N VAL A 100 2.63 11.65 -3.78
CA VAL A 100 2.08 11.72 -5.14
C VAL A 100 2.92 12.76 -5.89
N ASN A 101 3.58 12.34 -6.96
CA ASN A 101 4.37 13.23 -7.80
C ASN A 101 3.50 14.41 -8.25
N ASP A 102 3.99 15.63 -8.09
CA ASP A 102 3.22 16.86 -8.36
C ASP A 102 2.73 16.94 -9.80
N VAL A 103 3.46 16.31 -10.73
CA VAL A 103 3.03 16.15 -12.13
C VAL A 103 1.67 15.47 -12.22
N CYS A 104 1.41 14.45 -11.40
CA CYS A 104 0.16 13.70 -11.38
C CYS A 104 -1.01 14.52 -10.82
N LYS A 105 -0.73 15.67 -10.20
CA LYS A 105 -1.76 16.58 -9.67
C LYS A 105 -2.24 17.59 -10.71
N LEU A 106 -1.53 17.71 -11.83
CA LEU A 106 -1.88 18.64 -12.90
C LEU A 106 -3.11 18.11 -13.65
N LEU A 107 -3.96 19.03 -14.11
CA LEU A 107 -5.13 18.67 -14.91
C LEU A 107 -4.72 18.18 -16.30
N LEU A 108 -5.63 17.48 -16.97
CA LEU A 108 -5.51 17.16 -18.38
C LEU A 108 -5.33 18.46 -19.20
N ASP A 109 -4.36 18.47 -20.11
CA ASP A 109 -4.14 19.58 -21.02
C ASP A 109 -3.74 19.07 -22.42
N SER A 110 -4.64 19.25 -23.38
CA SER A 110 -4.44 18.84 -24.78
C SER A 110 -3.56 19.79 -25.58
N GLY A 111 -3.32 21.01 -25.08
CA GLY A 111 -2.77 22.11 -25.85
C GLY A 111 -3.71 22.62 -26.95
N SER A 112 -3.27 23.65 -27.66
CA SER A 112 -4.04 24.32 -28.73
C SER A 112 -3.81 23.79 -30.16
N CYS A 113 -2.83 22.91 -30.36
CA CYS A 113 -2.53 22.34 -31.68
C CYS A 113 -3.49 21.20 -32.10
N PHE A 114 -3.47 20.83 -33.39
CA PHE A 114 -4.44 19.91 -34.01
C PHE A 114 -3.86 18.57 -34.48
N SER A 115 -2.84 18.06 -33.78
CA SER A 115 -2.35 16.70 -33.98
C SER A 115 -3.25 15.68 -33.24
N TYR A 116 -3.17 14.42 -33.65
CA TYR A 116 -3.93 13.30 -33.07
C TYR A 116 -2.98 12.30 -32.41
N VAL A 117 -2.18 12.77 -31.44
CA VAL A 117 -1.19 11.92 -30.77
C VAL A 117 -1.80 11.35 -29.50
N THR A 118 -1.96 10.03 -29.44
CA THR A 118 -2.38 9.35 -28.20
C THR A 118 -1.30 9.47 -27.13
N ARG A 119 -1.70 9.99 -25.96
CA ARG A 119 -0.88 10.10 -24.74
C ARG A 119 -1.70 9.66 -23.55
N TYR A 120 -1.05 9.53 -22.39
CA TYR A 120 -1.70 9.14 -21.15
C TYR A 120 -1.55 10.22 -20.09
N PHE A 121 -2.56 10.43 -19.26
CA PHE A 121 -2.50 11.32 -18.11
C PHE A 121 -3.06 10.61 -16.88
N TYR A 122 -2.63 11.00 -15.69
CA TYR A 122 -3.21 10.54 -14.44
C TYR A 122 -4.42 11.38 -14.09
N ASN A 123 -5.58 10.74 -14.06
CA ASN A 123 -6.84 11.34 -13.66
C ASN A 123 -7.03 11.21 -12.14
N LEU A 124 -6.94 12.34 -11.42
CA LEU A 124 -7.09 12.37 -9.96
C LEU A 124 -8.49 11.99 -9.47
N VAL A 125 -9.51 12.12 -10.31
CA VAL A 125 -10.91 11.80 -9.97
C VAL A 125 -11.12 10.29 -10.02
N THR A 126 -10.69 9.65 -11.10
CA THR A 126 -10.83 8.19 -11.27
C THR A 126 -9.69 7.41 -10.64
N LYS A 127 -8.60 8.08 -10.25
CA LYS A 127 -7.33 7.52 -9.75
C LYS A 127 -6.66 6.57 -10.75
N LYS A 128 -6.84 6.84 -12.05
CA LYS A 128 -6.35 5.98 -13.12
C LYS A 128 -5.54 6.74 -14.14
N CYS A 129 -4.63 6.03 -14.78
CA CYS A 129 -4.00 6.50 -16.00
C CYS A 129 -4.95 6.27 -17.17
N GLU A 130 -5.29 7.33 -17.88
CA GLU A 130 -6.28 7.34 -18.97
C GLU A 130 -5.66 7.89 -20.24
N ALA A 131 -6.06 7.34 -21.39
CA ALA A 131 -5.60 7.83 -22.69
C ALA A 131 -6.32 9.13 -23.06
N PHE A 132 -5.63 10.04 -23.73
CA PHE A 132 -6.18 11.26 -24.31
C PHE A 132 -5.50 11.62 -25.63
N THR A 133 -6.16 12.47 -26.40
CA THR A 133 -5.59 13.05 -27.63
C THR A 133 -4.81 14.31 -27.30
N TYR A 134 -3.50 14.26 -27.47
CA TYR A 134 -2.62 15.42 -27.35
C TYR A 134 -2.50 16.13 -28.70
N GLY A 135 -2.75 17.43 -28.69
CA GLY A 135 -2.74 18.30 -29.87
C GLY A 135 -1.35 18.48 -30.50
N GLY A 136 -0.27 18.07 -29.82
CA GLY A 136 1.09 18.09 -30.36
C GLY A 136 1.94 19.29 -29.98
N CYS A 137 1.39 20.25 -29.23
CA CYS A 137 2.14 21.37 -28.64
C CYS A 137 1.56 21.77 -27.27
N GLU A 138 2.29 22.61 -26.53
CA GLU A 138 1.89 23.08 -25.19
C GLU A 138 1.61 21.91 -24.22
N GLY A 139 0.60 22.06 -23.37
CA GLY A 139 0.26 21.09 -22.36
C GLY A 139 1.08 21.26 -21.08
N ASN A 140 0.98 20.26 -20.22
CA ASN A 140 1.74 20.19 -18.97
C ASN A 140 2.40 18.80 -18.79
N GLY A 141 3.05 18.60 -17.64
CA GLY A 141 3.82 17.38 -17.36
C GLY A 141 2.97 16.11 -17.21
N ASN A 142 1.66 16.22 -16.97
CA ASN A 142 0.77 15.06 -16.82
C ASN A 142 0.43 14.46 -18.19
N ARG A 143 1.48 14.04 -18.90
CA ARG A 143 1.45 13.55 -20.28
C ARG A 143 2.56 12.55 -20.48
N PHE A 144 2.19 11.28 -20.45
CA PHE A 144 3.08 10.13 -20.56
C PHE A 144 2.95 9.48 -21.94
N ALA A 145 4.03 8.90 -22.44
CA ALA A 145 4.08 8.22 -23.74
C ALA A 145 3.36 6.87 -23.71
N SER A 146 3.36 6.20 -22.55
CA SER A 146 2.67 4.92 -22.36
C SER A 146 1.90 4.88 -21.06
N ILE A 147 0.94 3.95 -20.99
CA ILE A 147 0.20 3.65 -19.76
C ILE A 147 1.16 3.25 -18.64
N ASP A 148 2.19 2.45 -18.93
CA ASP A 148 3.16 1.98 -17.94
C ASP A 148 4.00 3.12 -17.37
N GLU A 149 4.36 4.10 -18.19
CA GLU A 149 5.07 5.29 -17.73
C GLU A 149 4.20 6.12 -16.79
N CYS A 150 2.92 6.28 -17.13
CA CYS A 150 1.95 6.93 -16.26
C CYS A 150 1.79 6.17 -14.94
N LEU A 151 1.59 4.86 -14.98
CA LEU A 151 1.37 4.04 -13.78
C LEU A 151 2.61 4.01 -12.88
N ARG A 152 3.81 3.91 -13.43
CA ARG A 152 5.05 3.99 -12.64
C ARG A 152 5.26 5.35 -12.00
N THR A 153 4.77 6.42 -12.63
CA THR A 153 4.96 7.79 -12.12
C THR A 153 3.85 8.20 -11.14
N CYS A 154 2.62 7.77 -11.38
CA CYS A 154 1.41 8.28 -10.75
C CYS A 154 0.46 7.22 -10.19
N GLY A 155 0.57 5.97 -10.65
CA GLY A 155 -0.29 4.88 -10.21
C GLY A 155 0.13 4.31 -8.86
N SER A 156 -0.77 3.53 -8.26
CA SER A 156 -0.43 2.59 -7.20
C SER A 156 0.27 1.36 -7.81
N PRO A 157 1.27 0.77 -7.12
CA PRO A 157 1.93 -0.42 -7.60
C PRO A 157 0.95 -1.59 -7.64
N GLU A 158 0.83 -2.24 -8.80
CA GLU A 158 0.07 -3.49 -8.87
C GLU A 158 0.83 -4.58 -8.13
N LYS A 159 0.15 -5.24 -7.19
CA LYS A 159 0.65 -6.45 -6.54
C LYS A 159 0.71 -7.60 -7.54
N PRO A 160 1.65 -8.54 -7.38
CA PRO A 160 1.80 -9.65 -8.30
C PRO A 160 0.61 -10.62 -8.27
N GLY A 161 0.40 -11.34 -9.38
CA GLY A 161 -0.64 -12.36 -9.53
C GLY A 161 -1.95 -11.83 -10.14
N PHE A 162 -2.92 -12.73 -10.31
CA PHE A 162 -4.16 -12.43 -11.04
C PHE A 162 -5.37 -12.46 -10.12
N CYS A 163 -6.36 -11.62 -10.39
CA CYS A 163 -7.62 -11.66 -9.65
C CYS A 163 -8.36 -12.98 -9.90
N PRO A 164 -8.80 -13.67 -8.84
CA PRO A 164 -9.61 -14.87 -8.99
C PRO A 164 -10.90 -14.56 -9.75
N LYS A 165 -11.28 -15.45 -10.67
CA LYS A 165 -12.54 -15.35 -11.42
C LYS A 165 -13.70 -15.78 -10.52
N THR A 166 -14.13 -14.90 -9.62
CA THR A 166 -15.30 -15.12 -8.78
C THR A 166 -16.48 -14.34 -9.34
N THR A 167 -17.59 -15.04 -9.62
CA THR A 167 -18.84 -14.43 -10.09
C THR A 167 -19.88 -14.55 -8.99
N GLY A 168 -20.21 -13.43 -8.34
CA GLY A 168 -21.22 -13.38 -7.29
C GLY A 168 -20.62 -13.18 -5.90
N GLY A 169 -21.06 -12.10 -5.26
CA GLY A 169 -20.66 -11.68 -3.93
C GLY A 169 -21.43 -10.42 -3.53
N LEU A 170 -21.29 -10.01 -2.27
CA LEU A 170 -21.88 -8.77 -1.79
C LEU A 170 -21.27 -7.57 -2.53
N CYS A 171 -22.12 -6.62 -2.94
CA CYS A 171 -21.76 -5.39 -3.64
C CYS A 171 -21.19 -4.36 -2.67
N ILE A 172 -20.05 -4.71 -2.08
CA ILE A 172 -19.34 -3.86 -1.11
C ILE A 172 -18.19 -3.19 -1.85
N LEU A 173 -18.04 -1.88 -1.64
CA LEU A 173 -16.84 -1.13 -2.03
C LEU A 173 -15.82 -1.22 -0.88
N GLY A 174 -15.15 -2.35 -0.78
CA GLY A 174 -14.19 -2.63 0.30
C GLY A 174 -12.77 -2.13 0.03
N CYS A 175 -12.43 -1.88 -1.23
CA CYS A 175 -11.14 -1.37 -1.68
C CYS A 175 -11.26 -0.69 -3.06
N ASN A 176 -10.28 0.13 -3.41
CA ASN A 176 -10.17 0.91 -4.64
C ASN A 176 -8.94 0.53 -5.48
N ASP A 177 -7.85 0.11 -4.82
CA ASP A 177 -6.61 -0.34 -5.45
C ASP A 177 -5.85 -1.35 -4.56
N ASP A 178 -4.74 -1.88 -5.08
CA ASP A 178 -3.94 -2.90 -4.39
C ASP A 178 -3.30 -2.37 -3.08
N ASP A 179 -3.09 -1.06 -2.94
CA ASP A 179 -2.54 -0.44 -1.72
C ASP A 179 -3.56 -0.42 -0.57
N ASP A 180 -4.85 -0.62 -0.85
CA ASP A 180 -5.88 -0.82 0.18
C ASP A 180 -5.83 -2.21 0.81
N CYS A 181 -5.29 -3.20 0.10
CA CYS A 181 -5.37 -4.59 0.48
C CYS A 181 -4.19 -5.05 1.34
N ALA A 182 -4.43 -5.96 2.29
CA ALA A 182 -3.40 -6.41 3.22
C ALA A 182 -2.42 -7.40 2.57
N GLY A 183 -1.14 -7.31 2.92
CA GLY A 183 -0.11 -8.28 2.49
C GLY A 183 -0.11 -8.51 0.98
N THR A 184 -0.33 -9.75 0.54
CA THR A 184 -0.34 -10.14 -0.87
C THR A 184 -1.71 -10.05 -1.55
N GLU A 185 -2.77 -9.66 -0.84
CA GLU A 185 -4.11 -9.57 -1.42
C GLU A 185 -4.17 -8.46 -2.46
N LYS A 186 -4.81 -8.75 -3.61
CA LYS A 186 -5.09 -7.79 -4.67
C LYS A 186 -6.48 -7.21 -4.53
N TYR A 187 -6.63 -5.97 -4.95
CA TYR A 187 -7.90 -5.35 -5.26
C TYR A 187 -8.52 -6.05 -6.47
N CYS A 188 -9.68 -6.68 -6.26
CA CYS A 188 -10.34 -7.47 -7.29
C CYS A 188 -11.84 -7.15 -7.36
N SER A 189 -12.35 -7.12 -8.60
CA SER A 189 -13.79 -7.09 -8.85
C SER A 189 -14.36 -8.50 -8.74
N ASN A 190 -15.47 -8.66 -8.02
CA ASN A 190 -16.21 -9.93 -7.92
C ASN A 190 -17.47 -9.96 -8.81
N GLY A 191 -17.55 -9.02 -9.76
CA GLY A 191 -18.70 -8.83 -10.66
C GLY A 191 -19.76 -7.86 -10.15
N CYS A 192 -19.89 -7.62 -8.84
CA CYS A 192 -20.80 -6.59 -8.31
C CYS A 192 -20.10 -5.49 -7.50
N GLY A 193 -19.10 -5.86 -6.70
CA GLY A 193 -18.34 -4.96 -5.83
C GLY A 193 -16.83 -5.13 -6.02
N ARG A 194 -16.08 -4.52 -5.09
CA ARG A 194 -14.61 -4.50 -5.08
C ARG A 194 -14.12 -4.94 -3.71
N THR A 195 -13.34 -6.00 -3.67
CA THR A 195 -12.86 -6.60 -2.42
C THR A 195 -11.43 -7.07 -2.56
N CYS A 196 -10.70 -7.11 -1.44
CA CYS A 196 -9.37 -7.67 -1.38
C CYS A 196 -9.47 -9.19 -1.50
N GLN A 197 -8.71 -9.77 -2.42
CA GLN A 197 -8.70 -11.21 -2.69
C GLN A 197 -7.27 -11.70 -2.79
N ILE A 198 -7.03 -12.92 -2.33
CA ILE A 198 -5.75 -13.59 -2.55
C ILE A 198 -5.60 -13.84 -4.06
N PRO A 199 -4.50 -13.36 -4.69
CA PRO A 199 -4.30 -13.55 -6.11
C PRO A 199 -4.03 -15.01 -6.45
N THR A 200 -4.51 -15.45 -7.61
CA THR A 200 -4.15 -16.75 -8.17
C THR A 200 -2.81 -16.66 -8.89
N ALA A 201 -2.04 -17.75 -8.87
CA ALA A 201 -0.94 -17.93 -9.82
C ALA A 201 -1.52 -17.83 -11.24
N GLY A 202 -0.83 -17.12 -12.13
CA GLY A 202 -1.31 -16.94 -13.50
C GLY A 202 -1.52 -18.26 -14.23
N PRO A 203 -2.27 -18.25 -15.34
CA PRO A 203 -2.26 -19.40 -16.22
C PRO A 203 -0.80 -19.67 -16.58
N THR A 204 -0.30 -20.86 -16.24
CA THR A 204 0.94 -21.36 -16.82
C THR A 204 0.73 -21.24 -18.33
N ARG A 205 1.60 -20.48 -19.02
CA ARG A 205 1.65 -20.53 -20.48
C ARG A 205 1.96 -21.99 -20.84
N GLU A 206 0.92 -22.78 -21.08
CA GLU A 206 1.06 -23.98 -21.87
C GLU A 206 1.59 -23.51 -23.22
N ARG A 207 2.77 -24.02 -23.53
CA ARG A 207 3.46 -23.78 -24.77
C ARG A 207 2.66 -24.52 -25.84
N ASP A 208 1.66 -23.87 -26.42
CA ASP A 208 1.00 -24.32 -27.64
C ASP A 208 2.01 -24.19 -28.79
N TRP A 209 2.88 -25.20 -28.92
CA TRP A 209 3.60 -25.46 -30.16
C TRP A 209 2.61 -26.23 -31.01
N GLU A 210 1.89 -25.52 -31.89
CA GLU A 210 1.25 -26.18 -33.03
C GLU A 210 2.35 -26.89 -33.85
N GLU A 211 2.36 -28.22 -33.82
CA GLU A 211 3.10 -29.00 -34.81
C GLU A 211 2.50 -28.71 -36.20
N PRO A 212 3.33 -28.39 -37.22
CA PRO A 212 2.86 -28.44 -38.59
C PRO A 212 2.57 -29.90 -38.94
N ARG A 213 1.30 -30.20 -39.24
CA ARG A 213 0.95 -31.47 -39.91
C ARG A 213 1.67 -31.49 -41.28
N ALA A 214 2.49 -32.52 -41.46
CA ALA A 214 3.18 -32.88 -42.69
C ALA A 214 2.22 -33.30 -43.81
#